data_AF-A0A8J7U0N3-F1
#
_entry.id   AF-A0A8J7U0N3-F1
#
_cell.length_a   1.000
_cell.length_b   1.000
_cell.length_c   1.000
_cell.angle_alpha   90.00
_cell.angle_beta   90.00
_cell.angle_gamma   90.00
#
_symmetry.space_group_name_H-M   'P 1'
#
loop_
_entity.id
_entity.type
_entity.pdbx_description
1 polymer ?
#
loop_
_entity_poly.entity_id
_entity_poly.type
_entity_poly.pdbx_seq_one_letter_code
_entity_poly.pdbx_strand_id
1 'polypeptide(L)'
;MTISSRTPEGDPNQCPICGHHVRIEPSLDTRDAPCPRCGHLLWFSDDITRRYPDLATKWWSVKERVINVMTQQLGPPSEAIRMVLQGLSPSKFEKVDWDFLLKMNTWDELLVLVRAERR
;
A
#
# COMPACT_ATOMS: atom_id res chain seq x y z
N MET A 1 -29.33 28.15 -16.82
CA MET A 1 -28.57 26.95 -16.42
C MET A 1 -27.49 27.41 -15.45
N THR A 2 -27.71 27.23 -14.14
CA THR A 2 -26.77 27.65 -13.11
C THR A 2 -25.69 26.59 -13.00
N ILE A 3 -24.52 26.83 -13.58
CA ILE A 3 -23.40 25.91 -13.48
C ILE A 3 -22.90 25.95 -12.04
N SER A 4 -23.14 24.88 -11.30
CA SER A 4 -22.68 24.75 -9.91
C SER A 4 -21.15 24.72 -9.92
N SER A 5 -20.53 25.78 -9.41
CA SER A 5 -19.07 25.97 -9.36
C SER A 5 -18.41 25.13 -8.26
N ARG A 6 -18.87 23.89 -8.07
CA ARG A 6 -18.20 22.97 -7.13
C ARG A 6 -16.90 22.52 -7.77
N THR A 7 -15.85 22.50 -6.95
CA THR A 7 -14.59 21.85 -7.31
C THR A 7 -14.91 20.43 -7.80
N PRO A 8 -14.42 20.00 -8.97
CA PRO A 8 -14.62 18.63 -9.39
C PRO A 8 -13.89 17.71 -8.41
N GLU A 9 -14.69 17.01 -7.60
CA GLU A 9 -14.26 16.05 -6.59
C GLU A 9 -13.87 14.70 -7.23
N GLY A 10 -13.09 13.91 -6.49
CA GLY A 10 -12.61 12.60 -6.93
C GLY A 10 -11.24 12.62 -7.59
N ASP A 11 -10.82 11.45 -8.07
CA ASP A 11 -9.46 11.21 -8.54
C ASP A 11 -9.33 11.65 -10.00
N PRO A 12 -8.24 12.36 -10.38
CA PRO A 12 -8.01 12.74 -11.75
C PRO A 12 -7.61 11.54 -12.61
N ASN A 13 -8.14 11.46 -13.83
CA ASN A 13 -7.71 10.49 -14.83
C ASN A 13 -7.93 11.05 -16.25
N GLN A 14 -7.30 10.43 -17.25
CA GLN A 14 -7.53 10.73 -18.66
C GLN A 14 -7.93 9.46 -19.38
N CYS A 15 -9.07 9.50 -20.08
CA CYS A 15 -9.51 8.34 -20.83
C CYS A 15 -8.58 8.08 -22.03
N PRO A 16 -7.98 6.89 -22.16
CA PRO A 16 -7.10 6.58 -23.29
C PRO A 16 -7.86 6.43 -24.61
N ILE A 17 -9.18 6.21 -24.56
CA ILE A 17 -10.02 6.01 -25.74
C ILE A 17 -10.50 7.34 -26.32
N CYS A 18 -11.04 8.24 -25.49
CA CYS A 18 -11.63 9.50 -25.98
C CYS A 18 -10.82 10.75 -25.63
N GLY A 19 -9.67 10.59 -24.95
CA GLY A 19 -8.79 11.66 -24.52
C GLY A 19 -9.36 12.59 -23.44
N HIS A 20 -10.56 12.30 -22.92
CA HIS A 20 -11.26 13.18 -22.00
C HIS A 20 -10.63 13.12 -20.60
N HIS A 21 -10.31 14.29 -20.06
CA HIS A 21 -9.88 14.44 -18.67
C HIS A 21 -11.10 14.39 -17.77
N VAL A 22 -11.01 13.59 -16.71
CA VAL A 22 -12.09 13.37 -15.75
C VAL A 22 -11.57 13.52 -14.34
N ARG A 23 -12.48 13.86 -13.42
CA ARG A 23 -12.31 13.68 -11.98
C ARG A 23 -13.54 12.95 -11.46
N ILE A 24 -13.33 11.73 -10.98
CA ILE A 24 -14.42 10.81 -10.61
C ILE A 24 -13.97 10.04 -9.37
N GLU A 25 -14.91 9.69 -8.52
CA GLU A 25 -14.68 8.76 -7.43
C GLU A 25 -14.75 7.31 -7.95
N PRO A 26 -13.62 6.59 -8.08
CA PRO A 26 -13.64 5.19 -8.46
C PRO A 26 -14.23 4.30 -7.36
N SER A 27 -14.63 3.09 -7.75
CA SER A 27 -14.97 1.99 -6.85
C SER A 27 -13.88 1.80 -5.79
N LEU A 28 -14.29 1.56 -4.54
CA LEU A 28 -13.35 1.40 -3.42
C LEU A 28 -12.49 0.14 -3.56
N ASP A 29 -13.09 -0.99 -3.97
CA ASP A 29 -12.40 -2.28 -3.99
C ASP A 29 -11.54 -2.47 -5.24
N THR A 30 -12.05 -2.05 -6.39
CA THR A 30 -11.46 -2.32 -7.72
C THR A 30 -10.79 -1.11 -8.34
N ARG A 31 -10.98 0.08 -7.76
CA ARG A 31 -10.40 1.35 -8.24
C ARG A 31 -10.76 1.67 -9.69
N ASP A 32 -11.96 1.31 -10.13
CA ASP A 32 -12.44 1.54 -11.49
C ASP A 32 -13.70 2.43 -11.55
N ALA A 33 -13.87 3.12 -12.67
CA ALA A 33 -15.11 3.84 -13.00
C ALA A 33 -15.26 4.02 -14.52
N PRO A 34 -16.49 3.96 -15.07
CA PRO A 34 -16.71 4.22 -16.48
C PRO A 34 -16.47 5.70 -16.82
N CYS A 35 -15.85 5.95 -17.97
CA CYS A 35 -15.69 7.30 -18.50
C CYS A 35 -17.07 7.91 -18.82
N PRO A 36 -17.41 9.10 -18.31
CA PRO A 36 -18.71 9.73 -18.50
C PRO A 36 -18.93 10.19 -19.94
N ARG A 37 -17.85 10.31 -20.74
CA ARG A 37 -17.93 10.72 -22.14
C ARG A 37 -18.15 9.55 -23.11
N CYS A 38 -17.56 8.38 -22.84
CA CYS A 38 -17.56 7.28 -23.82
C CYS A 38 -17.90 5.90 -23.24
N GLY A 39 -18.07 5.79 -21.93
CA GLY A 39 -18.37 4.53 -21.24
C GLY A 39 -17.18 3.59 -21.02
N HIS A 40 -16.00 3.87 -21.58
CA HIS A 40 -14.82 3.03 -21.37
C HIS A 40 -14.43 2.96 -19.90
N LEU A 41 -14.14 1.75 -19.41
CA LEU A 41 -13.76 1.52 -18.01
C LEU A 41 -12.36 2.08 -17.73
N LEU A 42 -12.27 3.03 -16.81
CA LEU A 42 -11.01 3.63 -16.37
C LEU A 42 -10.56 2.98 -15.08
N TRP A 43 -9.27 2.72 -14.98
CA TRP A 43 -8.61 2.23 -13.77
C TRP A 43 -7.78 3.36 -13.18
N PHE A 44 -7.92 3.57 -11.88
CA PHE A 44 -7.27 4.67 -11.17
C PHE A 44 -6.13 4.11 -10.34
N SER A 45 -4.93 4.70 -10.48
CA SER A 45 -3.76 4.29 -9.70
C SER A 45 -4.03 4.44 -8.21
N ASP A 46 -3.65 3.44 -7.43
CA ASP A 46 -3.88 3.38 -5.98
C ASP A 46 -2.94 4.31 -5.21
N ASP A 47 -3.11 5.63 -5.38
CA ASP A 47 -2.45 6.60 -4.51
C ASP A 47 -3.31 6.80 -3.26
N ILE A 48 -3.33 5.76 -2.44
CA ILE A 48 -4.08 5.70 -1.18
C ILE A 48 -3.64 6.83 -0.23
N THR A 49 -2.42 7.35 -0.38
CA THR A 49 -1.85 8.44 0.43
C THR A 49 -2.55 9.77 0.17
N ARG A 50 -3.09 9.97 -1.04
CA ARG A 50 -3.78 11.20 -1.43
C ARG A 50 -5.21 11.28 -0.90
N ARG A 51 -5.90 10.13 -0.81
CA ARG A 51 -7.33 10.07 -0.47
C ARG A 51 -7.59 9.82 1.02
N TYR A 52 -6.65 9.18 1.70
CA TYR A 52 -6.71 8.90 3.12
C TYR A 52 -5.34 9.14 3.78
N PRO A 53 -4.99 10.41 4.06
CA PRO A 53 -3.72 10.73 4.74
C PRO A 53 -3.60 10.04 6.11
N ASP A 54 -4.72 9.68 6.72
CA ASP A 54 -4.86 8.91 7.96
C ASP A 54 -4.80 7.39 7.77
N LEU A 55 -5.21 6.81 6.63
CA LEU A 55 -4.97 5.39 6.32
C LEU A 55 -3.57 5.11 5.77
N ALA A 56 -2.78 6.11 5.36
CA ALA A 56 -1.34 5.93 5.16
C ALA A 56 -0.66 5.38 6.43
N THR A 57 -1.18 5.74 7.62
CA THR A 57 -0.81 5.18 8.92
C THR A 57 -1.14 3.68 9.06
N LYS A 58 -2.12 3.17 8.31
CA LYS A 58 -2.50 1.74 8.31
C LYS A 58 -1.49 0.87 7.53
N TRP A 59 -0.87 1.40 6.47
CA TRP A 59 0.08 0.66 5.62
C TRP A 59 1.56 0.92 5.97
N TRP A 60 1.88 2.06 6.63
CA TRP A 60 3.15 2.29 7.34
C TRP A 60 3.46 1.19 8.39
N SER A 61 2.44 0.43 8.79
CA SER A 61 2.49 -0.45 9.95
C SER A 61 2.92 -1.89 9.69
N VAL A 62 3.03 -2.43 8.46
CA VAL A 62 3.32 -3.88 8.33
C VAL A 62 4.74 -4.21 8.79
N LYS A 63 5.73 -3.45 8.31
CA LYS A 63 7.12 -3.56 8.77
C LYS A 63 7.22 -3.37 10.29
N GLU A 64 6.61 -2.32 10.82
CA GLU A 64 6.64 -2.07 12.27
C GLU A 64 5.88 -3.12 13.07
N ARG A 65 4.76 -3.64 12.59
CA ARG A 65 4.00 -4.70 13.26
C ARG A 65 4.77 -6.01 13.29
N VAL A 66 5.40 -6.38 12.17
CA VAL A 66 6.30 -7.54 12.12
C VAL A 66 7.44 -7.37 13.12
N ILE A 67 8.10 -6.21 13.13
CA ILE A 67 9.17 -5.91 14.08
C ILE A 67 8.65 -5.95 15.53
N ASN A 68 7.48 -5.39 15.81
CA ASN A 68 6.91 -5.36 17.15
C ASN A 68 6.54 -6.77 17.65
N VAL A 69 5.90 -7.59 16.81
CA VAL A 69 5.56 -8.98 17.15
C VAL A 69 6.83 -9.79 17.42
N MET A 70 7.82 -9.68 16.53
CA MET A 70 9.12 -10.37 16.70
C MET A 70 9.87 -9.88 17.94
N THR A 71 9.77 -8.59 18.26
CA THR A 71 10.36 -8.01 19.48
C THR A 71 9.68 -8.53 20.75
N GLN A 72 8.36 -8.71 20.72
CA GLN A 72 7.63 -9.32 21.84
C GLN A 72 7.98 -10.80 22.03
N GLN A 73 8.26 -11.53 20.94
CA GLN A 73 8.58 -12.96 21.00
C GLN A 73 10.05 -13.24 21.34
N LEU A 74 10.98 -12.52 20.69
CA LEU A 74 12.41 -12.82 20.72
C LEU A 74 13.24 -11.78 21.51
N GLY A 75 12.59 -10.71 21.98
CA GLY A 75 13.27 -9.55 22.54
C GLY A 75 13.79 -8.59 21.46
N PRO A 76 14.38 -7.45 21.87
CA PRO A 76 14.84 -6.43 20.94
C PRO A 76 15.91 -6.98 19.99
N PRO A 77 15.90 -6.61 18.69
CA PRO A 77 16.92 -7.03 17.75
C PRO A 77 18.28 -6.44 18.13
N SER A 78 19.35 -7.15 17.80
CA SER A 78 20.71 -6.59 17.89
C SER A 78 20.87 -5.40 16.95
N GLU A 79 21.83 -4.52 17.23
CA GLU A 79 22.04 -3.31 16.43
C GLU A 79 22.32 -3.63 14.95
N ALA A 80 23.07 -4.70 14.68
CA ALA A 80 23.33 -5.15 13.32
C ALA A 80 22.05 -5.54 12.56
N ILE A 81 21.12 -6.24 13.22
CA ILE A 81 19.83 -6.65 12.63
C ILE A 81 18.95 -5.43 12.43
N ARG A 82 18.97 -4.50 13.38
CA ARG A 82 18.21 -3.24 13.30
C ARG A 82 18.59 -2.42 12.08
N MET A 83 19.88 -2.26 11.82
CA MET A 83 20.38 -1.56 10.63
C MET A 83 19.89 -2.22 9.34
N VAL A 84 19.90 -3.55 9.27
CA VAL A 84 19.39 -4.28 8.12
C VAL A 84 17.89 -4.05 7.93
N LEU A 85 17.10 -4.19 9.00
CA LEU A 85 15.65 -3.99 8.94
C LEU A 85 15.31 -2.58 8.50
N GLN A 86 16.03 -1.55 8.96
CA GLN A 86 15.85 -0.17 8.52
C GLN A 86 16.06 -0.01 7.01
N GLY A 87 17.05 -0.67 6.43
CA GLY A 87 17.33 -0.64 4.99
C GLY A 87 16.37 -1.41 4.09
N LEU A 88 15.48 -2.25 4.65
CA LEU A 88 14.50 -3.01 3.87
C LEU A 88 13.24 -2.18 3.55
N SER A 89 12.78 -2.27 2.29
CA SER A 89 11.53 -1.67 1.83
C SER A 89 10.31 -2.30 2.52
N PRO A 90 9.27 -1.52 2.90
CA PRO A 90 8.03 -2.04 3.50
C PRO A 90 7.35 -3.15 2.68
N SER A 91 7.42 -3.07 1.35
CA SER A 91 6.85 -4.06 0.42
C SER A 91 7.36 -5.49 0.63
N LYS A 92 8.56 -5.67 1.22
CA LYS A 92 9.10 -6.99 1.56
C LYS A 92 8.30 -7.66 2.69
N PHE A 93 7.67 -6.87 3.54
CA PHE A 93 6.94 -7.37 4.71
C PHE A 93 5.47 -7.67 4.42
N GLU A 94 4.92 -7.19 3.30
CA GLU A 94 3.51 -7.36 2.93
C GLU A 94 3.12 -8.81 2.64
N LYS A 95 4.08 -9.62 2.19
CA LYS A 95 3.86 -11.03 1.83
C LYS A 95 4.27 -12.00 2.93
N VAL A 96 4.65 -11.48 4.10
CA VAL A 96 5.06 -12.33 5.21
C VAL A 96 3.82 -13.07 5.73
N ASP A 97 3.89 -14.40 5.69
CA ASP A 97 2.87 -15.25 6.29
C ASP A 97 2.95 -15.16 7.82
N TRP A 98 1.86 -14.72 8.45
CA TRP A 98 1.76 -14.55 9.89
C TRP A 98 1.89 -15.87 10.65
N ASP A 99 1.40 -16.98 10.11
CA ASP A 99 1.51 -18.30 10.75
C ASP A 99 2.96 -18.79 10.77
N PHE A 100 3.75 -18.38 9.77
CA PHE A 100 5.17 -18.68 9.71
C PHE A 100 5.98 -17.78 10.65
N LEU A 101 5.62 -16.48 10.71
CA LEU A 101 6.26 -15.51 11.59
C LEU A 101 6.14 -15.91 13.08
N LEU A 102 4.98 -16.40 13.50
CA LEU A 102 4.77 -16.86 14.89
C LEU A 102 5.57 -18.11 15.27
N LYS A 103 6.12 -18.84 14.29
CA LYS A 103 6.94 -20.06 14.51
C LYS A 103 8.45 -19.78 14.50
N MET A 104 8.85 -18.55 14.17
CA MET A 104 10.26 -18.17 14.14
C MET A 104 10.85 -18.11 15.53
N ASN A 105 12.10 -18.52 15.66
CA ASN A 105 12.84 -18.51 16.92
C ASN A 105 14.02 -17.54 16.91
N THR A 106 14.35 -16.97 15.75
CA THR A 106 15.46 -16.02 15.60
C THR A 106 15.12 -14.88 14.66
N TRP A 107 15.79 -13.74 14.86
CA TRP A 107 15.69 -12.60 13.94
C TRP A 107 16.34 -12.88 12.57
N ASP A 108 17.32 -13.78 12.50
CA ASP A 108 17.96 -14.19 11.25
C ASP A 108 17.00 -14.94 10.31
N GLU A 109 16.10 -15.77 10.86
CA GLU A 109 15.05 -16.45 10.09
C GLU A 109 14.13 -15.46 9.38
N LEU A 110 13.76 -14.38 10.07
CA LEU A 110 13.00 -13.28 9.46
C LEU A 110 13.80 -12.66 8.32
N LEU A 111 15.08 -12.32 8.55
CA LEU A 111 15.93 -11.71 7.53
C LEU A 111 16.08 -12.58 6.28
N VAL A 112 16.21 -13.89 6.45
CA VAL A 112 16.23 -14.84 5.32
C VAL A 112 14.93 -14.75 4.53
N LEU A 113 13.79 -14.77 5.20
CA LEU A 113 12.48 -14.69 4.56
C LEU A 113 12.28 -13.39 3.77
N VAL A 114 12.49 -12.22 4.39
CA VAL A 114 12.30 -10.93 3.69
C VAL A 114 13.33 -10.65 2.59
N ARG A 115 14.50 -11.30 2.63
CA ARG A 115 15.53 -11.16 1.59
C ARG A 115 15.37 -12.14 0.43
N ALA A 116 14.77 -13.32 0.66
CA ALA A 116 14.59 -14.37 -0.35
C ALA A 116 13.69 -13.95 -1.52
N GLU A 117 12.87 -12.91 -1.36
CA GLU A 117 11.94 -12.38 -2.36
C GLU A 117 12.63 -11.61 -3.51
N ARG A 118 13.75 -12.10 -4.05
CA ARG A 118 14.34 -11.65 -5.32
C ARG A 118 14.04 -12.70 -6.39
N ARG A 119 12.85 -12.68 -6.97
CA ARG A 119 12.57 -13.25 -8.29
C ARG A 119 11.36 -12.59 -8.91
#